data_AF-A0A2A5VWX8-F1
#
_entry.id   AF-A0A2A5VWX8-F1
#
_cell.length_a   1.000
_cell.length_b   1.000
_cell.length_c   1.000
_cell.angle_alpha   90.00
_cell.angle_beta   90.00
_cell.angle_gamma   90.00
#
_symmetry.space_group_name_H-M   'P 1'
#
loop_
_entity.id
_entity.type
_entity.pdbx_description
1 polymer ?
#
loop_
_entity_poly.entity_id
_entity_poly.type
_entity_poly.pdbx_seq_one_letter_code
_entity_poly.pdbx_strand_id
1 'polypeptide(L)'
;MPKGTPQNPPKEWTYTSDLEWDAKMIEAMEIRKELWATAEKGSKQWNRGREVFQSLQAEVIGDSGDIAERNPDGKKARVVAELIQECSQSGEQFFITYGSSRPHTPLIAPREYFDLYDPSKLKVSPASKDKDINIPPVAKRFGRNWDIFKLRDETTETAQAAIHAYYACASFIDDQIGLILSTLEQSGLADNTIVIFTSDHGFHLGEHGMWSKISLFEQSTRVPLMIKIPGVTNGSICEEIVELVDLYPSFCEILGMDLPHDKLEGISFLPLIEDPKKNWKRAAFSSCRQGTYMGRSIRTKSHRYTEWVSYKEKKQTNAKVHFTELYNLDIDNLEQNNLADKSDYVSLQTQLASILKNGWKQALPICD
;
A
#
# COMPACT_ATOMS: atom_id res chain seq x y z
N MET A 1 -13.94 11.87 -22.20
CA MET A 1 -13.34 10.69 -22.86
C MET A 1 -12.47 11.21 -23.98
N PRO A 2 -11.32 10.57 -24.21
CA PRO A 2 -10.39 10.92 -25.27
C PRO A 2 -11.07 11.11 -26.63
N LYS A 3 -10.49 11.95 -27.50
CA LYS A 3 -10.90 11.96 -28.91
C LYS A 3 -10.42 10.65 -29.56
N GLY A 4 -11.35 9.81 -29.99
CA GLY A 4 -11.04 8.58 -30.73
C GLY A 4 -11.11 7.27 -29.95
N THR A 5 -11.54 7.28 -28.68
CA THR A 5 -11.81 6.01 -27.97
C THR A 5 -12.95 5.27 -28.68
N PRO A 6 -12.77 4.00 -29.08
CA PRO A 6 -13.85 3.17 -29.58
C PRO A 6 -15.04 3.21 -28.60
N GLN A 7 -16.25 3.26 -29.12
CA GLN A 7 -17.43 3.19 -28.26
C GLN A 7 -17.49 1.79 -27.64
N ASN A 8 -17.29 1.74 -26.32
CA ASN A 8 -17.47 0.51 -25.56
C ASN A 8 -18.93 0.04 -25.66
N PRO A 9 -19.18 -1.28 -25.71
CA PRO A 9 -20.55 -1.80 -25.65
C PRO A 9 -21.26 -1.31 -24.38
N PRO A 10 -22.60 -1.22 -24.36
CA PRO A 10 -23.32 -0.85 -23.14
C PRO A 10 -23.01 -1.83 -21.99
N LYS A 11 -22.95 -1.31 -20.76
CA LYS A 11 -22.78 -2.13 -19.55
C LYS A 11 -24.14 -2.71 -19.14
N GLU A 12 -24.25 -4.03 -19.03
CA GLU A 12 -25.32 -4.65 -18.24
C GLU A 12 -25.03 -4.35 -16.77
N TRP A 13 -25.92 -3.60 -16.11
CA TRP A 13 -25.59 -3.01 -14.82
C TRP A 13 -25.81 -3.99 -13.68
N THR A 14 -24.71 -4.42 -13.08
CA THR A 14 -24.62 -5.15 -11.80
C THR A 14 -23.45 -4.58 -10.99
N TYR A 15 -23.53 -4.65 -9.67
CA TYR A 15 -22.43 -4.31 -8.76
C TYR A 15 -21.42 -5.44 -8.60
N THR A 16 -21.90 -6.69 -8.72
CA THR A 16 -21.13 -7.91 -8.54
C THR A 16 -21.83 -9.08 -9.21
N SER A 17 -21.09 -10.15 -9.52
CA SER A 17 -21.63 -11.42 -9.99
C SER A 17 -22.34 -12.23 -8.89
N ASP A 18 -22.18 -11.87 -7.62
CA ASP A 18 -22.87 -12.47 -6.47
C ASP A 18 -24.28 -11.85 -6.34
N LEU A 19 -25.31 -12.57 -6.80
CA LEU A 19 -26.69 -12.06 -6.85
C LEU A 19 -27.26 -11.67 -5.48
N GLU A 20 -26.89 -12.37 -4.40
CA GLU A 20 -27.37 -12.01 -3.06
C GLU A 20 -26.74 -10.70 -2.59
N TRP A 21 -25.44 -10.53 -2.87
CA TRP A 21 -24.75 -9.29 -2.52
C TRP A 21 -25.14 -8.12 -3.41
N ASP A 22 -25.41 -8.38 -4.69
CA ASP A 22 -25.93 -7.39 -5.64
C ASP A 22 -27.27 -6.83 -5.16
N ALA A 23 -28.19 -7.70 -4.72
CA ALA A 23 -29.45 -7.29 -4.11
C ALA A 23 -29.25 -6.40 -2.86
N LYS A 24 -28.32 -6.77 -1.97
CA LYS A 24 -27.96 -5.95 -0.79
C LYS A 24 -27.38 -4.59 -1.19
N MET A 25 -26.58 -4.53 -2.25
CA MET A 25 -26.00 -3.29 -2.77
C MET A 25 -27.09 -2.37 -3.36
N ILE A 26 -28.05 -2.94 -4.09
CA ILE A 26 -29.21 -2.20 -4.62
C ILE A 26 -30.05 -1.62 -3.47
N GLU A 27 -30.37 -2.42 -2.45
CA GLU A 27 -31.10 -1.96 -1.27
C GLU A 27 -30.34 -0.83 -0.54
N ALA A 28 -29.04 -1.04 -0.30
CA ALA A 28 -28.18 -0.05 0.36
C ALA A 28 -28.09 1.28 -0.41
N MET A 29 -28.17 1.23 -1.74
CA MET A 29 -28.19 2.42 -2.59
C MET A 29 -29.49 3.21 -2.45
N GLU A 30 -30.63 2.54 -2.39
CA GLU A 30 -31.91 3.22 -2.15
C GLU A 30 -31.93 3.86 -0.76
N ILE A 31 -31.52 3.12 0.28
CA ILE A 31 -31.37 3.67 1.64
C ILE A 31 -30.43 4.88 1.65
N ARG A 32 -29.30 4.81 0.94
CA ARG A 32 -28.37 5.94 0.84
C ARG A 32 -29.01 7.14 0.17
N LYS A 33 -29.73 6.96 -0.94
CA LYS A 33 -30.43 8.04 -1.65
C LYS A 33 -31.45 8.71 -0.73
N GLU A 34 -32.24 7.93 0.00
CA GLU A 34 -33.20 8.45 0.98
C GLU A 34 -32.50 9.24 2.08
N LEU A 35 -31.43 8.68 2.67
CA LEU A 35 -30.67 9.36 3.71
C LEU A 35 -30.01 10.64 3.20
N TRP A 36 -29.60 10.71 1.93
CA TRP A 36 -28.96 11.89 1.36
C TRP A 36 -29.93 12.93 0.80
N ALA A 37 -31.19 12.58 0.54
CA ALA A 37 -32.18 13.47 -0.05
C ALA A 37 -32.37 14.77 0.74
N THR A 38 -32.19 14.72 2.06
CA THR A 38 -32.37 15.86 2.98
C THR A 38 -31.15 16.15 3.84
N ALA A 39 -30.04 15.42 3.66
CA ALA A 39 -28.89 15.54 4.55
C ALA A 39 -27.90 16.62 4.10
N GLU A 40 -27.50 17.48 5.04
CA GLU A 40 -26.35 18.35 4.86
C GLU A 40 -25.06 17.52 4.86
N LYS A 41 -24.14 17.84 3.93
CA LYS A 41 -22.85 17.15 3.81
C LYS A 41 -22.07 17.23 5.12
N GLY A 42 -21.66 16.08 5.65
CA GLY A 42 -20.94 15.98 6.93
C GLY A 42 -21.83 15.82 8.16
N SER A 43 -23.16 15.95 8.03
CA SER A 43 -24.11 15.63 9.11
C SER A 43 -24.07 14.16 9.50
N LYS A 44 -24.61 13.82 10.68
CA LYS A 44 -24.76 12.42 11.12
C LYS A 44 -25.54 11.58 10.10
N GLN A 45 -26.61 12.13 9.53
CA GLN A 45 -27.43 11.45 8.53
C GLN A 45 -26.64 11.22 7.23
N TRP A 46 -25.89 12.21 6.77
CA TRP A 46 -25.04 12.07 5.58
C TRP A 46 -23.97 10.98 5.78
N ASN A 47 -23.31 11.00 6.94
CA ASN A 47 -22.31 9.98 7.31
C ASN A 47 -22.94 8.59 7.40
N ARG A 48 -24.15 8.47 7.95
CA ARG A 48 -24.88 7.21 7.99
C ARG A 48 -25.17 6.67 6.59
N GLY A 49 -25.67 7.53 5.68
CA GLY A 49 -25.90 7.13 4.28
C GLY A 49 -24.62 6.69 3.58
N ARG A 50 -23.50 7.37 3.84
CA ARG A 50 -22.19 6.97 3.34
C ARG A 50 -21.78 5.59 3.87
N GLU A 51 -21.91 5.34 5.16
CA GLU A 51 -21.47 4.09 5.83
C GLU A 51 -22.23 2.85 5.37
N VAL A 52 -23.55 2.98 5.14
CA VAL A 52 -24.42 1.88 4.68
C VAL A 52 -23.90 1.30 3.38
N PHE A 53 -23.62 2.16 2.39
CA PHE A 53 -23.10 1.71 1.09
C PHE A 53 -21.62 1.34 1.15
N GLN A 54 -20.78 2.15 1.79
CA GLN A 54 -19.32 1.92 1.77
C GLN A 54 -18.92 0.61 2.44
N SER A 55 -19.59 0.22 3.53
CA SER A 55 -19.25 -1.02 4.24
C SER A 55 -19.56 -2.26 3.39
N LEU A 56 -20.66 -2.24 2.63
CA LEU A 56 -21.00 -3.34 1.71
C LEU A 56 -20.13 -3.29 0.45
N GLN A 57 -19.85 -2.10 -0.06
CA GLN A 57 -19.02 -1.93 -1.25
C GLN A 57 -17.59 -2.41 -1.00
N ALA A 58 -17.02 -2.17 0.18
CA ALA A 58 -15.64 -2.55 0.48
C ALA A 58 -15.40 -4.08 0.49
N GLU A 59 -16.45 -4.86 0.74
CA GLU A 59 -16.46 -6.32 0.78
C GLU A 59 -16.67 -6.97 -0.61
N VAL A 60 -16.92 -6.17 -1.64
CA VAL A 60 -17.13 -6.72 -2.99
C VAL A 60 -15.80 -7.24 -3.52
N ILE A 61 -15.83 -8.50 -3.95
CA ILE A 61 -14.70 -9.27 -4.44
C ILE A 61 -15.18 -9.98 -5.70
N GLY A 62 -14.41 -9.92 -6.80
CA GLY A 62 -14.71 -10.67 -8.02
C GLY A 62 -14.70 -9.83 -9.30
N ASP A 63 -15.37 -10.33 -10.32
CA ASP A 63 -15.50 -9.64 -11.60
C ASP A 63 -16.20 -8.29 -11.41
N SER A 64 -15.61 -7.23 -11.96
CA SER A 64 -16.18 -5.89 -11.99
C SER A 64 -17.42 -5.75 -12.89
N GLY A 65 -17.76 -6.80 -13.64
CA GLY A 65 -18.82 -6.81 -14.67
C GLY A 65 -18.49 -5.84 -15.80
N ASP A 66 -17.20 -5.61 -16.04
CA ASP A 66 -16.70 -4.54 -16.88
C ASP A 66 -15.40 -4.93 -17.60
N ILE A 67 -15.07 -4.18 -18.65
CA ILE A 67 -13.82 -4.29 -19.40
C ILE A 67 -12.78 -3.29 -18.88
N ALA A 68 -11.50 -3.56 -19.14
CA ALA A 68 -10.39 -2.72 -18.73
C ALA A 68 -10.58 -1.24 -19.11
N GLU A 69 -11.02 -0.96 -20.35
CA GLU A 69 -11.23 0.38 -20.92
C GLU A 69 -12.21 1.24 -20.13
N ARG A 70 -13.27 0.62 -19.60
CA ARG A 70 -14.35 1.34 -18.92
C ARG A 70 -14.15 1.38 -17.40
N ASN A 71 -13.34 0.47 -16.87
CA ASN A 71 -12.91 0.48 -15.48
C ASN A 71 -12.18 1.80 -15.13
N PRO A 72 -12.43 2.42 -13.96
CA PRO A 72 -11.80 3.68 -13.57
C PRO A 72 -10.27 3.72 -13.73
N ASP A 73 -9.57 2.64 -13.37
CA ASP A 73 -8.10 2.62 -13.47
C ASP A 73 -7.60 2.50 -14.90
N GLY A 74 -8.33 1.82 -15.78
CA GLY A 74 -8.01 1.78 -17.22
C GLY A 74 -8.36 3.09 -17.93
N LYS A 75 -9.40 3.81 -17.49
CA LYS A 75 -9.67 5.18 -17.95
C LYS A 75 -8.55 6.14 -17.57
N LYS A 76 -8.08 6.09 -16.32
CA LYS A 76 -6.94 6.91 -15.87
C LYS A 76 -5.69 6.62 -16.69
N ALA A 77 -5.40 5.34 -16.98
CA ALA A 77 -4.22 4.96 -17.76
C ALA A 77 -4.25 5.52 -19.18
N ARG A 78 -5.42 5.50 -19.84
CA ARG A 78 -5.61 6.11 -21.16
C ARG A 78 -5.46 7.63 -21.14
N VAL A 79 -5.98 8.30 -20.11
CA VAL A 79 -5.73 9.74 -19.91
C VAL A 79 -4.24 10.04 -19.77
N VAL A 80 -3.49 9.22 -19.02
CA VAL A 80 -2.03 9.37 -18.92
C VAL A 80 -1.35 9.13 -20.27
N ALA A 81 -1.76 8.11 -21.02
CA ALA A 81 -1.24 7.84 -22.36
C ALA A 81 -1.46 9.02 -23.33
N GLU A 82 -2.64 9.65 -23.30
CA GLU A 82 -2.89 10.86 -24.08
C GLU A 82 -2.04 12.04 -23.67
N LEU A 83 -1.90 12.30 -22.36
CA LEU A 83 -1.04 13.37 -21.88
C LEU A 83 0.41 13.18 -22.36
N ILE A 84 0.91 11.94 -22.36
CA ILE A 84 2.24 11.61 -22.90
C ILE A 84 2.32 11.96 -24.40
N GLN A 85 1.30 11.61 -25.18
CA GLN A 85 1.25 11.92 -26.62
C GLN A 85 1.17 13.42 -26.89
N GLU A 86 0.37 14.16 -26.10
CA GLU A 86 0.27 15.63 -26.18
C GLU A 86 1.62 16.28 -25.87
N CYS A 87 2.31 15.84 -24.81
CA CYS A 87 3.65 16.34 -24.47
C CYS A 87 4.70 15.99 -25.55
N SER A 88 4.61 14.81 -26.17
CA SER A 88 5.49 14.44 -27.30
C SER A 88 5.31 15.39 -28.49
N GLN A 89 4.07 15.79 -28.77
CA GLN A 89 3.74 16.71 -29.88
C GLN A 89 4.12 18.17 -29.57
N SER A 90 3.93 18.61 -28.33
CA SER A 90 4.23 20.00 -27.92
C SER A 90 5.69 20.24 -27.60
N GLY A 91 6.43 19.21 -27.18
CA GLY A 91 7.80 19.31 -26.66
C GLY A 91 7.86 19.84 -25.22
N GLU A 92 6.73 19.95 -24.52
CA GLU A 92 6.70 20.41 -23.13
C GLU A 92 7.25 19.34 -22.17
N GLN A 93 7.99 19.81 -21.15
CA GLN A 93 8.41 18.95 -20.04
C GLN A 93 7.21 18.62 -19.15
N PHE A 94 7.17 17.40 -18.62
CA PHE A 94 6.04 16.94 -17.82
C PHE A 94 6.45 16.25 -16.53
N PHE A 95 5.52 16.31 -15.56
CA PHE A 95 5.49 15.46 -14.38
C PHE A 95 4.08 14.87 -14.29
N ILE A 96 3.96 13.57 -14.52
CA ILE A 96 2.66 12.87 -14.55
C ILE A 96 2.66 11.77 -13.51
N THR A 97 1.59 11.71 -12.71
CA THR A 97 1.36 10.65 -11.73
C THR A 97 0.16 9.80 -12.16
N TYR A 98 0.37 8.50 -12.35
CA TYR A 98 -0.70 7.53 -12.48
C TYR A 98 -1.06 6.95 -11.11
N GLY A 99 -2.15 7.42 -10.51
CA GLY A 99 -2.66 6.90 -9.24
C GLY A 99 -3.72 5.82 -9.44
N SER A 100 -3.29 4.55 -9.45
CA SER A 100 -4.22 3.42 -9.47
C SER A 100 -5.03 3.37 -8.17
N SER A 101 -6.28 2.93 -8.27
CA SER A 101 -7.12 2.62 -7.11
C SER A 101 -6.96 1.16 -6.71
N ARG A 102 -6.83 0.24 -7.66
CA ARG A 102 -6.50 -1.15 -7.36
C ARG A 102 -5.04 -1.31 -6.93
N PRO A 103 -4.74 -2.28 -6.03
CA PRO A 103 -5.65 -3.29 -5.47
C PRO A 103 -6.38 -2.86 -4.17
N HIS A 104 -6.65 -1.57 -3.93
CA HIS A 104 -7.52 -1.17 -2.82
C HIS A 104 -8.93 -1.75 -2.99
N THR A 105 -9.57 -2.07 -1.87
CA THR A 105 -10.96 -2.55 -1.79
C THR A 105 -11.97 -1.58 -2.44
N PRO A 106 -13.05 -2.07 -3.07
CA PRO A 106 -13.34 -3.48 -3.36
C PRO A 106 -12.32 -4.15 -4.26
N LEU A 107 -12.09 -5.44 -4.05
CA LEU A 107 -11.18 -6.24 -4.88
C LEU A 107 -11.92 -6.68 -6.15
N ILE A 108 -12.08 -5.74 -7.09
CA ILE A 108 -12.74 -6.00 -8.36
C ILE A 108 -11.87 -5.61 -9.55
N ALA A 109 -11.81 -6.52 -10.53
CA ALA A 109 -11.11 -6.36 -11.80
C ALA A 109 -11.95 -6.96 -12.93
N PRO A 110 -11.69 -6.62 -14.21
CA PRO A 110 -12.29 -7.33 -15.34
C PRO A 110 -12.05 -8.85 -15.28
N ARG A 111 -13.03 -9.63 -15.75
CA ARG A 111 -12.99 -11.11 -15.68
C ARG A 111 -11.73 -11.74 -16.25
N GLU A 112 -11.22 -11.21 -17.35
CA GLU A 112 -10.02 -11.73 -18.02
C GLU A 112 -8.80 -11.83 -17.09
N TYR A 113 -8.72 -10.96 -16.08
CA TYR A 113 -7.65 -10.99 -15.08
C TYR A 113 -7.86 -12.05 -13.99
N PHE A 114 -9.10 -12.44 -13.72
CA PHE A 114 -9.38 -13.58 -12.85
C PHE A 114 -9.00 -14.88 -13.55
N ASP A 115 -9.27 -14.98 -14.85
CA ASP A 115 -9.01 -16.18 -15.66
C ASP A 115 -7.50 -16.48 -15.82
N LEU A 116 -6.60 -15.55 -15.45
CA LEU A 116 -5.14 -15.75 -15.40
C LEU A 116 -4.70 -16.72 -14.28
N TYR A 117 -5.52 -16.90 -13.26
CA TYR A 117 -5.16 -17.66 -12.07
C TYR A 117 -6.11 -18.84 -11.86
N ASP A 118 -5.52 -20.01 -11.59
CA ASP A 118 -6.26 -21.18 -11.12
C ASP A 118 -6.53 -21.04 -9.62
N PRO A 119 -7.80 -20.84 -9.20
CA PRO A 119 -8.13 -20.61 -7.79
C PRO A 119 -7.69 -21.76 -6.87
N SER A 120 -7.65 -22.99 -7.39
CA SER A 120 -7.27 -24.18 -6.62
C SER A 120 -5.79 -24.19 -6.23
N LYS A 121 -4.94 -23.41 -6.92
CA LYS A 121 -3.51 -23.30 -6.64
C LYS A 121 -3.18 -22.16 -5.68
N LEU A 122 -4.12 -21.28 -5.42
CA LEU A 122 -3.92 -20.14 -4.52
C LEU A 122 -3.95 -20.62 -3.07
N LYS A 123 -2.89 -20.30 -2.33
CA LYS A 123 -2.72 -20.69 -0.94
C LYS A 123 -3.00 -19.50 -0.04
N VAL A 124 -3.71 -19.74 1.05
CA VAL A 124 -3.77 -18.80 2.16
C VAL A 124 -2.39 -18.66 2.80
N SER A 125 -2.13 -17.50 3.41
CA SER A 125 -0.85 -17.23 4.04
C SER A 125 -0.51 -18.27 5.12
N PRO A 126 0.73 -18.78 5.18
CA PRO A 126 1.13 -19.69 6.24
C PRO A 126 1.21 -19.00 7.61
N ALA A 127 1.24 -17.66 7.65
CA ALA A 127 1.31 -16.86 8.87
C ALA A 127 -0.08 -16.62 9.48
N SER A 128 -0.80 -17.69 9.83
CA SER A 128 -2.11 -17.56 10.47
C SER A 128 -1.99 -17.07 11.92
N LYS A 129 -3.04 -16.40 12.40
CA LYS A 129 -3.14 -15.89 13.79
C LYS A 129 -2.89 -16.94 14.87
N ASP A 130 -3.15 -18.22 14.58
CA ASP A 130 -3.02 -19.33 15.54
C ASP A 130 -1.55 -19.73 15.77
N LYS A 131 -0.64 -19.27 14.90
CA LYS A 131 0.80 -19.45 15.03
C LYS A 131 1.51 -18.26 15.67
N ASP A 132 0.79 -17.16 15.91
CA ASP A 132 1.36 -15.99 16.58
C ASP A 132 1.74 -16.34 18.03
N ILE A 133 2.98 -16.05 18.39
CA ILE A 133 3.55 -16.30 19.72
C ILE A 133 3.91 -14.96 20.35
N ASN A 134 3.32 -14.69 21.52
CA ASN A 134 3.59 -13.49 22.34
C ASN A 134 3.35 -12.13 21.65
N ILE A 135 2.59 -12.10 20.55
CA ILE A 135 2.22 -10.85 19.89
C ILE A 135 1.16 -10.13 20.75
N PRO A 136 1.39 -8.88 21.17
CA PRO A 136 0.45 -8.16 22.01
C PRO A 136 -0.83 -7.83 21.22
N PRO A 137 -2.03 -7.90 21.83
CA PRO A 137 -3.29 -7.64 21.14
C PRO A 137 -3.37 -6.28 20.44
N VAL A 138 -2.61 -5.27 20.91
CA VAL A 138 -2.56 -3.93 20.31
C VAL A 138 -1.89 -3.89 18.94
N ALA A 139 -0.94 -4.80 18.67
CA ALA A 139 -0.28 -4.91 17.37
C ALA A 139 -1.19 -5.54 16.32
N LYS A 140 -2.14 -6.34 16.81
CA LYS A 140 -3.18 -6.95 16.02
C LYS A 140 -4.44 -6.11 16.07
N ARG A 141 -5.39 -6.56 15.30
CA ARG A 141 -6.67 -5.89 15.19
C ARG A 141 -7.64 -6.32 16.28
N PHE A 142 -8.27 -5.36 16.95
CA PHE A 142 -9.39 -5.65 17.84
C PHE A 142 -10.67 -5.88 17.02
N GLY A 143 -11.21 -7.11 17.06
CA GLY A 143 -12.46 -7.47 16.39
C GLY A 143 -12.30 -7.77 14.90
N ARG A 144 -13.27 -7.36 14.08
CA ARG A 144 -13.27 -7.60 12.62
C ARG A 144 -12.45 -6.56 11.84
N ASN A 145 -12.11 -6.93 10.61
CA ASN A 145 -11.41 -6.12 9.62
C ASN A 145 -12.20 -4.85 9.16
N TRP A 146 -11.55 -3.89 8.48
CA TRP A 146 -12.09 -2.51 8.26
C TRP A 146 -12.91 -2.49 6.97
N ASP A 147 -12.54 -3.38 6.05
CA ASP A 147 -13.05 -3.49 4.70
C ASP A 147 -13.31 -4.96 4.32
N ILE A 148 -12.29 -5.83 4.32
CA ILE A 148 -12.44 -7.25 3.93
C ILE A 148 -12.81 -8.10 5.13
N PHE A 149 -13.91 -8.89 5.10
CA PHE A 149 -14.38 -9.71 6.24
C PHE A 149 -14.81 -8.88 7.46
N LYS A 150 -15.38 -7.70 7.21
CA LYS A 150 -16.00 -6.85 8.24
C LYS A 150 -17.41 -7.32 8.61
N LEU A 151 -18.14 -7.86 7.63
CA LEU A 151 -19.55 -8.24 7.61
C LEU A 151 -19.70 -9.73 7.27
N ARG A 152 -18.73 -10.31 6.56
CA ARG A 152 -18.67 -11.74 6.21
C ARG A 152 -17.65 -12.47 7.08
N ASP A 153 -17.83 -13.78 7.23
CA ASP A 153 -16.87 -14.62 7.93
C ASP A 153 -15.71 -15.01 7.01
N GLU A 154 -14.53 -15.09 7.60
CA GLU A 154 -13.32 -15.56 6.96
C GLU A 154 -13.29 -17.09 7.05
N THR A 155 -13.55 -17.77 5.93
CA THR A 155 -13.29 -19.20 5.74
C THR A 155 -12.10 -19.35 4.80
N THR A 156 -11.56 -20.57 4.69
CA THR A 156 -10.47 -20.84 3.75
C THR A 156 -10.87 -20.48 2.31
N GLU A 157 -12.09 -20.81 1.92
CA GLU A 157 -12.62 -20.56 0.58
C GLU A 157 -12.80 -19.06 0.32
N THR A 158 -13.34 -18.31 1.29
CA THR A 158 -13.52 -16.86 1.12
C THR A 158 -12.18 -16.11 1.14
N ALA A 159 -11.22 -16.57 1.95
CA ALA A 159 -9.85 -16.06 1.95
C ALA A 159 -9.14 -16.31 0.61
N GLN A 160 -9.25 -17.53 0.05
CA GLN A 160 -8.69 -17.84 -1.27
C GLN A 160 -9.32 -16.98 -2.37
N ALA A 161 -10.63 -16.74 -2.33
CA ALA A 161 -11.31 -15.86 -3.26
C ALA A 161 -10.83 -14.40 -3.15
N ALA A 162 -10.58 -13.90 -1.94
CA ALA A 162 -10.01 -12.57 -1.72
C ALA A 162 -8.58 -12.46 -2.27
N ILE A 163 -7.74 -13.48 -2.06
CA ILE A 163 -6.38 -13.54 -2.63
C ILE A 163 -6.44 -13.57 -4.15
N HIS A 164 -7.33 -14.39 -4.74
CA HIS A 164 -7.53 -14.47 -6.18
C HIS A 164 -7.88 -13.10 -6.77
N ALA A 165 -8.82 -12.39 -6.15
CA ALA A 165 -9.22 -11.08 -6.59
C ALA A 165 -8.12 -10.02 -6.41
N TYR A 166 -7.33 -10.10 -5.34
CA TYR A 166 -6.17 -9.22 -5.16
C TYR A 166 -5.15 -9.42 -6.28
N TYR A 167 -4.85 -10.67 -6.65
CA TYR A 167 -3.95 -10.97 -7.77
C TYR A 167 -4.53 -10.53 -9.12
N ALA A 168 -5.82 -10.77 -9.38
CA ALA A 168 -6.49 -10.25 -10.57
C ALA A 168 -6.41 -8.70 -10.65
N CYS A 169 -6.60 -8.02 -9.52
CA CYS A 169 -6.43 -6.57 -9.42
C CYS A 169 -4.99 -6.13 -9.72
N ALA A 170 -4.00 -6.86 -9.22
CA ALA A 170 -2.58 -6.57 -9.48
C ALA A 170 -2.25 -6.73 -10.97
N SER A 171 -2.64 -7.85 -11.61
CA SER A 171 -2.45 -8.04 -13.06
C SER A 171 -3.18 -7.02 -13.91
N PHE A 172 -4.39 -6.60 -13.51
CA PHE A 172 -5.09 -5.54 -14.21
C PHE A 172 -4.29 -4.23 -14.21
N ILE A 173 -3.71 -3.86 -13.07
CA ILE A 173 -2.87 -2.66 -12.97
C ILE A 173 -1.54 -2.83 -13.71
N ASP A 174 -0.95 -4.02 -13.70
CA ASP A 174 0.25 -4.35 -14.49
C ASP A 174 0.02 -4.08 -15.99
N ASP A 175 -1.09 -4.55 -16.55
CA ASP A 175 -1.48 -4.26 -17.94
C ASP A 175 -1.67 -2.76 -18.19
N GLN A 176 -2.25 -2.02 -17.24
CA GLN A 176 -2.46 -0.59 -17.38
C GLN A 176 -1.13 0.18 -17.35
N ILE A 177 -0.16 -0.29 -16.56
CA ILE A 177 1.21 0.23 -16.57
C ILE A 177 1.87 -0.10 -17.91
N GLY A 178 1.69 -1.31 -18.44
CA GLY A 178 2.18 -1.72 -19.75
C GLY A 178 1.71 -0.81 -20.88
N LEU A 179 0.44 -0.38 -20.86
CA LEU A 179 -0.10 0.62 -21.80
C LEU A 179 0.66 1.96 -21.72
N ILE A 180 0.91 2.46 -20.51
CA ILE A 180 1.60 3.74 -20.28
C ILE A 180 3.05 3.66 -20.76
N LEU A 181 3.76 2.58 -20.41
CA LEU A 181 5.15 2.36 -20.82
C LEU A 181 5.26 2.21 -22.34
N SER A 182 4.37 1.44 -22.97
CA SER A 182 4.31 1.31 -24.43
C SER A 182 4.05 2.65 -25.10
N THR A 183 3.24 3.51 -24.49
CA THR A 183 2.96 4.85 -25.03
C THR A 183 4.20 5.76 -24.95
N LEU A 184 4.99 5.68 -23.88
CA LEU A 184 6.28 6.40 -23.78
C LEU A 184 7.24 5.96 -24.90
N GLU A 185 7.33 4.65 -25.16
CA GLU A 185 8.18 4.09 -26.23
C GLU A 185 7.73 4.55 -27.61
N GLN A 186 6.44 4.38 -27.93
CA GLN A 186 5.88 4.76 -29.24
C GLN A 186 5.95 6.27 -29.49
N SER A 187 5.91 7.08 -28.43
CA SER A 187 6.02 8.54 -28.51
C SER A 187 7.46 9.04 -28.57
N GLY A 188 8.46 8.14 -28.59
CA GLY A 188 9.88 8.49 -28.61
C GLY A 188 10.40 9.14 -27.31
N LEU A 189 9.65 9.05 -26.22
CA LEU A 189 9.96 9.71 -24.93
C LEU A 189 10.64 8.77 -23.93
N ALA A 190 10.70 7.47 -24.20
CA ALA A 190 11.23 6.47 -23.27
C ALA A 190 12.68 6.76 -22.82
N ASP A 191 13.54 7.23 -23.73
CA ASP A 191 14.96 7.50 -23.45
C ASP A 191 15.21 8.85 -22.77
N ASN A 192 14.17 9.65 -22.57
CA ASN A 192 14.26 10.95 -21.89
C ASN A 192 13.23 11.10 -20.75
N THR A 193 12.71 9.98 -20.25
CA THR A 193 11.72 9.96 -19.16
C THR A 193 12.20 9.08 -18.02
N ILE A 194 12.22 9.63 -16.81
CA ILE A 194 12.40 8.87 -15.57
C ILE A 194 11.08 8.19 -15.22
N VAL A 195 11.11 6.88 -14.98
CA VAL A 195 9.94 6.10 -14.58
C VAL A 195 10.15 5.59 -13.17
N ILE A 196 9.17 5.84 -12.30
CA ILE A 196 9.16 5.36 -10.91
C ILE A 196 7.87 4.58 -10.67
N PHE A 197 7.99 3.39 -10.08
CA PHE A 197 6.87 2.60 -9.58
C PHE A 197 7.02 2.41 -8.08
N THR A 198 5.97 2.73 -7.33
CA THR A 198 5.94 2.55 -5.87
C THR A 198 4.50 2.37 -5.37
N SER A 199 4.33 2.14 -4.07
CA SER A 199 3.04 2.07 -3.40
C SER A 199 3.05 2.94 -2.13
N ASP A 200 1.87 3.39 -1.70
CA ASP A 200 1.69 4.19 -0.48
C ASP A 200 1.78 3.36 0.80
N HIS A 201 1.42 2.06 0.73
CA HIS A 201 1.56 1.10 1.82
C HIS A 201 1.48 -0.35 1.28
N GLY A 202 1.87 -1.33 2.11
CA GLY A 202 1.68 -2.74 1.78
C GLY A 202 0.23 -3.23 1.95
N PHE A 203 0.00 -4.54 1.85
CA PHE A 203 -1.31 -5.15 2.04
C PHE A 203 -1.21 -6.55 2.68
N HIS A 204 -1.99 -6.79 3.73
CA HIS A 204 -2.22 -8.09 4.36
C HIS A 204 -3.27 -8.90 3.58
N LEU A 205 -2.98 -10.19 3.40
CA LEU A 205 -3.81 -11.19 2.72
C LEU A 205 -4.12 -12.38 3.65
N GLY A 206 -4.34 -12.09 4.94
CA GLY A 206 -4.67 -13.06 5.98
C GLY A 206 -3.55 -13.28 7.02
N GLU A 207 -2.36 -12.71 6.82
CA GLU A 207 -1.29 -12.75 7.82
C GLU A 207 -1.79 -12.23 9.18
N HIS A 208 -1.48 -12.94 10.26
CA HIS A 208 -1.92 -12.64 11.62
C HIS A 208 -3.47 -12.54 11.78
N GLY A 209 -4.23 -13.12 10.83
CA GLY A 209 -5.69 -12.96 10.75
C GLY A 209 -6.13 -11.55 10.33
N MET A 210 -5.22 -10.78 9.74
CA MET A 210 -5.44 -9.41 9.31
C MET A 210 -5.60 -9.36 7.79
N TRP A 211 -6.42 -8.42 7.35
CA TRP A 211 -6.60 -8.11 5.94
C TRP A 211 -6.43 -6.62 5.72
N SER A 212 -5.97 -6.24 4.52
CA SER A 212 -5.79 -4.83 4.14
C SER A 212 -4.58 -4.21 4.84
N LYS A 213 -4.73 -3.08 5.53
CA LYS A 213 -3.61 -2.32 6.11
C LYS A 213 -3.94 -1.92 7.54
N ILE A 214 -3.14 -1.00 8.10
CA ILE A 214 -3.21 -0.53 9.49
C ILE A 214 -2.57 -1.53 10.45
N SER A 215 -1.26 -1.74 10.29
CA SER A 215 -0.39 -2.45 11.22
C SER A 215 1.04 -1.94 11.08
N LEU A 216 1.94 -2.43 11.92
CA LEU A 216 3.39 -2.17 11.82
C LEU A 216 4.17 -3.39 11.31
N PHE A 217 3.50 -4.46 10.87
CA PHE A 217 4.13 -5.62 10.24
C PHE A 217 4.59 -5.31 8.82
N GLU A 218 5.51 -6.12 8.29
CA GLU A 218 6.10 -5.95 6.97
C GLU A 218 5.08 -5.89 5.86
N GLN A 219 4.03 -6.70 5.97
CA GLN A 219 2.96 -6.74 4.97
C GLN A 219 2.29 -5.38 4.83
N SER A 220 2.28 -4.51 5.84
CA SER A 220 1.68 -3.17 5.73
C SER A 220 2.71 -2.06 5.47
N THR A 221 3.98 -2.25 5.84
CA THR A 221 4.99 -1.18 5.78
C THR A 221 5.97 -1.31 4.62
N ARG A 222 6.20 -2.51 4.10
CA ARG A 222 7.11 -2.73 2.96
C ARG A 222 6.35 -2.57 1.65
N VAL A 223 6.91 -1.75 0.77
CA VAL A 223 6.33 -1.43 -0.54
C VAL A 223 7.36 -1.70 -1.64
N PRO A 224 6.91 -2.02 -2.88
CA PRO A 224 7.81 -2.03 -4.02
C PRO A 224 8.34 -0.62 -4.28
N LEU A 225 9.59 -0.51 -4.73
CA LEU A 225 10.16 0.71 -5.30
C LEU A 225 11.04 0.31 -6.47
N MET A 226 10.66 0.70 -7.69
CA MET A 226 11.43 0.50 -8.91
C MET A 226 11.65 1.83 -9.60
N ILE A 227 12.87 2.08 -10.05
CA ILE A 227 13.27 3.36 -10.65
C ILE A 227 14.06 3.07 -11.92
N LYS A 228 13.65 3.68 -13.04
CA LYS A 228 14.36 3.70 -14.31
C LYS A 228 14.75 5.14 -14.63
N ILE A 229 16.04 5.41 -14.67
CA ILE A 229 16.62 6.66 -15.14
C ILE A 229 17.40 6.34 -16.43
N PRO A 230 16.97 6.86 -17.59
CA PRO A 230 17.66 6.61 -18.86
C PRO A 230 19.15 6.91 -18.79
N GLY A 231 19.98 5.97 -19.26
CA GLY A 231 21.44 6.11 -19.25
C GLY A 231 22.14 5.95 -17.89
N VAL A 232 21.38 5.81 -16.79
CA VAL A 232 21.94 5.71 -15.42
C VAL A 232 21.65 4.35 -14.80
N THR A 233 20.37 3.97 -14.71
CA THR A 233 19.98 2.70 -14.08
C THR A 233 20.24 1.52 -15.03
N ASN A 234 20.72 0.40 -14.49
CA ASN A 234 21.11 -0.80 -15.27
C ASN A 234 20.40 -2.09 -14.83
N GLY A 235 19.33 -1.99 -14.03
CA GLY A 235 18.61 -3.15 -13.49
C GLY A 235 19.24 -3.75 -12.22
N SER A 236 20.14 -3.05 -11.55
CA SER A 236 20.69 -3.46 -10.26
C SER A 236 19.63 -3.56 -9.16
N ILE A 237 19.82 -4.51 -8.24
CA ILE A 237 19.02 -4.65 -7.03
C ILE A 237 19.76 -3.97 -5.87
N CYS A 238 19.04 -3.14 -5.11
CA CYS A 238 19.51 -2.52 -3.88
C CYS A 238 18.76 -3.12 -2.68
N GLU A 239 19.50 -3.63 -1.70
CA GLU A 239 18.95 -4.21 -0.46
C GLU A 239 19.06 -3.25 0.74
N GLU A 240 19.53 -2.02 0.50
CA GLU A 240 19.57 -0.97 1.51
C GLU A 240 18.17 -0.42 1.82
N ILE A 241 18.01 0.11 3.03
CA ILE A 241 16.71 0.59 3.52
C ILE A 241 16.49 2.04 3.09
N VAL A 242 15.43 2.24 2.33
CA VAL A 242 14.88 3.56 1.97
C VAL A 242 13.45 3.70 2.51
N GLU A 243 12.98 4.94 2.60
CA GLU A 243 11.66 5.30 3.10
C GLU A 243 10.91 6.12 2.05
N LEU A 244 9.58 6.11 2.08
CA LEU A 244 8.78 6.91 1.14
C LEU A 244 9.06 8.43 1.28
N VAL A 245 9.49 8.89 2.45
CA VAL A 245 9.90 10.29 2.67
C VAL A 245 11.20 10.66 1.95
N ASP A 246 11.98 9.68 1.49
CA ASP A 246 13.20 9.90 0.70
C ASP A 246 12.90 10.21 -0.77
N LEU A 247 11.69 9.92 -1.26
CA LEU A 247 11.34 10.11 -2.68
C LEU A 247 11.48 11.58 -3.10
N TYR A 248 10.93 12.49 -2.30
CA TYR A 248 10.98 13.93 -2.60
C TYR A 248 12.42 14.47 -2.70
N PRO A 249 13.30 14.31 -1.69
CA PRO A 249 14.69 14.77 -1.82
C PRO A 249 15.44 14.08 -2.97
N SER A 250 15.20 12.79 -3.20
CA SER A 250 15.86 12.07 -4.30
C SER A 250 15.48 12.62 -5.68
N PHE A 251 14.20 12.94 -5.90
CA PHE A 251 13.74 13.43 -7.20
C PHE A 251 14.24 14.84 -7.48
N CYS A 252 14.22 15.72 -6.48
CA CYS A 252 14.81 17.05 -6.66
C CYS A 252 16.30 16.95 -6.99
N GLU A 253 17.07 16.09 -6.32
CA GLU A 253 18.49 15.93 -6.62
C GLU A 253 18.72 15.37 -8.03
N ILE A 254 17.96 14.34 -8.44
CA ILE A 254 18.01 13.77 -9.80
C ILE A 254 17.70 14.83 -10.86
N LEU A 255 16.76 15.74 -10.59
CA LEU A 255 16.35 16.80 -11.50
C LEU A 255 17.20 18.08 -11.38
N GLY A 256 18.21 18.11 -10.50
CA GLY A 256 19.04 19.29 -10.26
C GLY A 256 18.29 20.47 -9.65
N MET A 257 17.23 20.21 -8.87
CA MET A 257 16.42 21.22 -8.18
C MET A 257 16.95 21.49 -6.76
N ASP A 258 16.90 22.75 -6.35
CA ASP A 258 17.25 23.15 -4.99
C ASP A 258 16.32 22.53 -3.94
N LEU A 259 16.91 22.08 -2.83
CA LEU A 259 16.19 21.43 -1.74
C LEU A 259 16.14 22.31 -0.48
N PRO A 260 14.97 22.40 0.20
CA PRO A 260 14.90 22.99 1.52
C PRO A 260 15.41 22.00 2.58
N HIS A 261 16.71 21.69 2.56
CA HIS A 261 17.33 20.63 3.37
C HIS A 261 17.03 20.73 4.88
N ASP A 262 16.80 21.93 5.40
CA ASP A 262 16.47 22.19 6.81
C ASP A 262 15.04 21.75 7.21
N LYS A 263 14.18 21.44 6.23
CA LYS A 263 12.76 21.10 6.43
C LYS A 263 12.42 19.66 6.07
N LEU A 264 13.39 18.86 5.66
CA LEU A 264 13.19 17.50 5.21
C LEU A 264 13.65 16.49 6.26
N GLU A 265 12.90 15.40 6.39
CA GLU A 265 13.25 14.26 7.24
C GLU A 265 13.77 13.07 6.43
N GLY A 266 13.51 13.04 5.11
CA GLY A 266 14.11 12.08 4.19
C GLY A 266 15.46 12.55 3.68
N ILE A 267 16.26 11.60 3.18
CA ILE A 267 17.52 11.88 2.48
C ILE A 267 17.44 11.33 1.06
N SER A 268 18.15 11.97 0.12
CA SER A 268 18.21 11.47 -1.24
C SER A 268 18.91 10.12 -1.29
N PHE A 269 18.30 9.13 -1.95
CA PHE A 269 18.90 7.82 -2.22
C PHE A 269 19.67 7.77 -3.54
N LEU A 270 19.91 8.90 -4.21
CA LEU A 270 20.70 8.94 -5.45
C LEU A 270 22.06 8.21 -5.33
N PRO A 271 22.81 8.31 -4.20
CA PRO A 271 24.04 7.55 -4.04
C PRO A 271 23.86 6.02 -4.10
N LEU A 272 22.67 5.49 -3.79
CA LEU A 272 22.35 4.07 -3.92
C LEU A 272 22.04 3.64 -5.35
N ILE A 273 21.66 4.58 -6.21
CA ILE A 273 21.48 4.30 -7.65
C ILE A 273 22.85 4.07 -8.30
N GLU A 274 23.87 4.80 -7.88
CA GLU A 274 25.25 4.67 -8.36
C GLU A 274 25.96 3.45 -7.72
N ASP A 275 25.80 3.28 -6.40
CA ASP A 275 26.37 2.16 -5.65
C ASP A 275 25.30 1.51 -4.75
N PRO A 276 24.63 0.44 -5.21
CA PRO A 276 23.61 -0.28 -4.44
C PRO A 276 24.10 -0.94 -3.15
N LYS A 277 25.42 -0.93 -2.89
CA LYS A 277 26.05 -1.51 -1.70
C LYS A 277 26.65 -0.46 -0.77
N LYS A 278 26.44 0.82 -1.06
CA LYS A 278 26.94 1.92 -0.24
C LYS A 278 26.44 1.75 1.20
N ASN A 279 27.31 2.03 2.17
CA ASN A 279 26.87 2.12 3.57
C ASN A 279 25.73 3.14 3.67
N TRP A 280 24.61 2.72 4.26
CA TRP A 280 23.35 3.46 4.19
C TRP A 280 22.69 3.64 5.54
N LYS A 281 21.41 4.04 5.53
CA LYS A 281 20.58 4.20 6.71
C LYS A 281 20.51 2.89 7.49
N ARG A 282 20.60 3.04 8.82
CA ARG A 282 20.59 1.92 9.77
C ARG A 282 19.17 1.42 10.07
N ALA A 283 18.17 2.26 9.85
CA ALA A 283 16.77 1.93 10.07
C ALA A 283 15.81 2.82 9.27
N ALA A 284 14.65 2.27 8.91
CA ALA A 284 13.44 3.00 8.53
C ALA A 284 12.49 3.12 9.72
N PHE A 285 11.63 4.14 9.71
CA PHE A 285 10.68 4.43 10.77
C PHE A 285 9.25 4.29 10.26
N SER A 286 8.37 3.82 11.14
CA SER A 286 6.94 3.75 10.84
C SER A 286 6.13 4.01 12.10
N SER A 287 4.92 4.54 11.94
CA SER A 287 4.01 4.76 13.06
C SER A 287 2.58 4.37 12.67
N CYS A 288 1.84 3.83 13.63
CA CYS A 288 0.47 3.39 13.42
C CYS A 288 -0.34 3.60 14.70
N ARG A 289 -1.51 4.22 14.57
CA ARG A 289 -2.43 4.36 15.69
C ARG A 289 -3.35 3.13 15.77
N GLN A 290 -3.39 2.51 16.95
CA GLN A 290 -4.34 1.43 17.26
C GLN A 290 -5.16 1.81 18.49
N GLY A 291 -6.42 2.18 18.26
CA GLY A 291 -7.33 2.64 19.31
C GLY A 291 -6.78 3.86 20.08
N THR A 292 -6.43 3.63 21.35
CA THR A 292 -5.85 4.63 22.26
C THR A 292 -4.32 4.62 22.31
N TYR A 293 -3.66 3.76 21.53
CA TYR A 293 -2.21 3.63 21.49
C TYR A 293 -1.63 4.17 20.18
N MET A 294 -0.41 4.67 20.25
CA MET A 294 0.46 4.93 19.10
C MET A 294 1.59 3.92 19.12
N GLY A 295 1.68 3.12 18.07
CA GLY A 295 2.84 2.28 17.81
C GLY A 295 3.90 3.09 17.08
N ARG A 296 5.14 2.99 17.55
CA ARG A 296 6.32 3.60 16.93
C ARG A 296 7.30 2.46 16.66
N SER A 297 7.69 2.31 15.40
CA SER A 297 8.49 1.17 14.96
C SER A 297 9.74 1.62 14.22
N ILE A 298 10.81 0.85 14.38
CA ILE A 298 11.96 0.88 13.48
C ILE A 298 12.15 -0.47 12.81
N ARG A 299 12.53 -0.43 11.54
CA ARG A 299 12.94 -1.57 10.74
C ARG A 299 14.40 -1.39 10.34
N THR A 300 15.28 -2.21 10.90
CA THR A 300 16.68 -2.36 10.47
C THR A 300 16.77 -3.36 9.32
N LYS A 301 17.95 -3.83 8.87
CA LYS A 301 18.03 -4.89 7.83
C LYS A 301 17.57 -6.27 8.31
N SER A 302 17.80 -6.59 9.58
CA SER A 302 17.52 -7.91 10.14
C SER A 302 16.41 -7.93 11.19
N HIS A 303 16.04 -6.78 11.76
CA HIS A 303 15.07 -6.74 12.87
C HIS A 303 14.02 -5.64 12.71
N ARG A 304 12.83 -5.89 13.26
CA ARG A 304 11.82 -4.88 13.56
C ARG A 304 11.65 -4.74 15.07
N TYR A 305 11.61 -3.50 15.56
CA TYR A 305 11.36 -3.18 16.96
C TYR A 305 10.26 -2.14 17.07
N THR A 306 9.26 -2.40 17.92
CA THR A 306 8.09 -1.53 18.09
C THR A 306 7.80 -1.26 19.56
N GLU A 307 7.51 0.00 19.89
CA GLU A 307 6.98 0.41 21.19
C GLU A 307 5.56 0.96 21.04
N TRP A 308 4.66 0.53 21.92
CA TRP A 308 3.29 1.03 22.01
C TRP A 308 3.13 1.95 23.21
N VAL A 309 2.82 3.22 22.95
CA VAL A 309 2.62 4.25 23.97
C VAL A 309 1.20 4.81 23.91
N SER A 310 0.76 5.49 24.97
CA SER A 310 -0.55 6.15 24.96
C SER A 310 -0.61 7.28 23.91
N TYR A 311 -1.61 7.25 23.03
CA TYR A 311 -1.82 8.28 22.00
C TYR A 311 -2.17 9.65 22.60
N LYS A 312 -2.69 9.68 23.84
CA LYS A 312 -3.07 10.95 24.51
C LYS A 312 -1.87 11.74 25.01
N GLU A 313 -0.68 11.14 25.07
CA GLU A 313 0.51 11.80 25.58
C GLU A 313 1.05 12.80 24.55
N LYS A 314 1.12 14.09 24.94
CA LYS A 314 1.57 15.19 24.07
C LYS A 314 3.02 15.03 23.58
N LYS A 315 3.86 14.29 24.33
CA LYS A 315 5.26 14.01 23.99
C LYS A 315 5.49 12.51 24.04
N GLN A 316 5.38 11.86 22.88
CA GLN A 316 5.50 10.40 22.77
C GLN A 316 6.94 9.87 22.98
N THR A 317 7.96 10.74 22.95
CA THR A 317 9.38 10.36 23.06
C THR A 317 9.81 9.90 24.46
N ASN A 318 9.08 10.29 25.51
CA ASN A 318 9.31 9.83 26.89
C ASN A 318 8.04 9.21 27.49
N ALA A 319 7.12 8.79 26.62
CA ALA A 319 5.88 8.19 27.05
C ALA A 319 6.13 6.81 27.66
N LYS A 320 5.25 6.41 28.58
CA LYS A 320 5.33 5.07 29.15
C LYS A 320 5.06 4.04 28.05
N VAL A 321 6.01 3.13 27.84
CA VAL A 321 5.83 1.97 26.95
C VAL A 321 4.90 0.97 27.64
N HIS A 322 3.82 0.60 26.97
CA HIS A 322 2.83 -0.36 27.46
C HIS A 322 3.06 -1.75 26.89
N PHE A 323 3.50 -1.84 25.65
CA PHE A 323 3.81 -3.09 24.96
C PHE A 323 5.03 -2.88 24.07
N THR A 324 5.80 -3.95 23.91
CA THR A 324 7.00 -3.98 23.09
C THR A 324 6.95 -5.18 22.16
N GLU A 325 7.44 -4.99 20.93
CA GLU A 325 7.63 -6.07 19.97
C GLU A 325 9.06 -6.07 19.46
N LEU A 326 9.61 -7.26 19.26
CA LEU A 326 10.89 -7.48 18.59
C LEU A 326 10.79 -8.71 17.70
N TYR A 327 11.06 -8.54 16.40
CA TYR A 327 11.08 -9.63 15.42
C TYR A 327 12.46 -9.70 14.76
N ASN A 328 12.98 -10.91 14.58
CA ASN A 328 14.18 -11.18 13.80
C ASN A 328 13.76 -11.74 12.42
N LEU A 329 13.91 -10.92 11.40
CA LEU A 329 13.42 -11.16 10.05
C LEU A 329 14.36 -12.05 9.21
N ASP A 330 15.57 -12.34 9.70
CA ASP A 330 16.46 -13.33 9.10
C ASP A 330 16.01 -14.78 9.44
N ILE A 331 15.26 -14.93 10.54
CA ILE A 331 14.78 -16.23 11.05
C ILE A 331 13.27 -16.40 10.85
N ASP A 332 12.52 -15.32 11.07
CA ASP A 332 11.06 -15.27 10.99
C ASP A 332 10.64 -14.04 10.18
N ASN A 333 10.68 -14.17 8.85
CA ASN A 333 10.30 -13.10 7.92
C ASN A 333 8.79 -12.80 7.89
N LEU A 334 7.99 -13.56 8.65
CA LEU A 334 6.55 -13.39 8.79
C LEU A 334 6.15 -12.85 10.17
N GLU A 335 7.13 -12.49 11.02
CA GLU A 335 6.91 -11.78 12.28
C GLU A 335 5.90 -12.46 13.22
N GLN A 336 5.92 -13.80 13.25
CA GLN A 336 4.99 -14.59 14.05
C GLN A 336 5.43 -14.77 15.50
N ASN A 337 6.72 -14.61 15.81
CA ASN A 337 7.26 -14.85 17.15
C ASN A 337 7.87 -13.57 17.74
N ASN A 338 7.14 -12.94 18.67
CA ASN A 338 7.63 -11.77 19.38
C ASN A 338 8.69 -12.16 20.42
N LEU A 339 9.90 -11.61 20.25
CA LEU A 339 11.09 -11.88 21.06
C LEU A 339 11.29 -10.87 22.20
N ALA A 340 10.39 -9.90 22.38
CA ALA A 340 10.57 -8.81 23.35
C ALA A 340 10.76 -9.30 24.80
N ASP A 341 10.11 -10.40 25.20
CA ASP A 341 10.22 -10.96 26.55
C ASP A 341 11.42 -11.89 26.75
N LYS A 342 12.28 -12.07 25.73
CA LYS A 342 13.45 -12.97 25.80
C LYS A 342 14.67 -12.23 26.36
N SER A 343 15.25 -12.78 27.44
CA SER A 343 16.42 -12.22 28.13
C SER A 343 17.62 -11.97 27.21
N ASP A 344 17.83 -12.85 26.23
CA ASP A 344 19.00 -12.81 25.34
C ASP A 344 18.98 -11.57 24.42
N TYR A 345 17.82 -10.94 24.26
CA TYR A 345 17.63 -9.79 23.38
C TYR A 345 17.63 -8.44 24.11
N VAL A 346 17.83 -8.39 25.42
CA VAL A 346 17.76 -7.14 26.21
C VAL A 346 18.77 -6.09 25.72
N SER A 347 19.99 -6.50 25.39
CA SER A 347 21.02 -5.58 24.85
C SER A 347 20.60 -5.00 23.50
N LEU A 348 20.07 -5.84 22.60
CA LEU A 348 19.60 -5.41 21.28
C LEU A 348 18.40 -4.47 21.41
N GLN A 349 17.42 -4.81 22.24
CA GLN A 349 16.26 -3.94 22.50
C GLN A 349 16.69 -2.57 23.01
N THR A 350 17.68 -2.51 23.91
CA THR A 350 18.22 -1.24 24.42
C THR A 350 18.82 -0.38 23.30
N GLN A 351 19.56 -1.01 22.38
CA GLN A 351 20.13 -0.33 21.21
C GLN A 351 19.03 0.18 20.26
N LEU A 352 18.05 -0.68 19.94
CA LEU A 352 16.95 -0.36 19.02
C LEU A 352 16.03 0.73 19.60
N ALA A 353 15.70 0.64 20.89
CA ALA A 353 14.95 1.67 21.62
C ALA A 353 15.69 3.02 21.62
N SER A 354 17.02 3.01 21.74
CA SER A 354 17.83 4.23 21.64
C SER A 354 17.72 4.87 20.26
N ILE A 355 17.78 4.08 19.18
CA ILE A 355 17.58 4.60 17.81
C ILE A 355 16.16 5.16 17.66
N LEU A 356 15.14 4.41 18.08
CA LEU A 356 13.74 4.82 18.00
C LEU A 356 13.48 6.14 18.77
N LYS A 357 14.09 6.29 19.95
CA LYS A 357 13.95 7.48 20.80
C LYS A 357 14.63 8.71 20.21
N ASN A 358 15.83 8.55 19.66
CA ASN A 358 16.61 9.65 19.09
C ASN A 358 16.16 10.03 17.66
N GLY A 359 15.33 9.19 17.03
CA GLY A 359 14.68 9.49 15.76
C GLY A 359 15.57 9.28 14.54
N TRP A 360 15.05 9.69 13.37
CA TRP A 360 15.63 9.40 12.06
C TRP A 360 17.06 9.93 11.88
N LYS A 361 17.42 11.04 12.53
CA LYS A 361 18.79 11.58 12.47
C LYS A 361 19.83 10.60 12.99
N GLN A 362 19.47 9.78 13.98
CA GLN A 362 20.35 8.73 14.47
C GLN A 362 20.45 7.59 13.46
N ALA A 363 19.50 7.38 12.57
CA ALA A 363 19.54 6.31 11.59
C ALA A 363 20.29 6.67 10.30
N LEU A 364 20.76 7.91 10.15
CA LEU A 364 21.50 8.35 8.96
C LEU A 364 22.75 7.48 8.71
N PRO A 365 23.22 7.39 7.45
CA PRO A 365 24.48 6.72 7.13
C PRO A 365 25.61 7.30 7.98
N ILE A 366 26.47 6.43 8.50
CA ILE A 366 27.68 6.87 9.19
C ILE A 366 28.66 7.29 8.10
N CYS A 367 29.06 8.56 8.08
CA CYS A 367 30.13 9.02 7.20
C CYS A 367 31.41 8.26 7.56
N ASP A 368 32.04 7.64 6.57
CA ASP A 368 33.39 7.05 6.71
C ASP A 368 34.44 8.13 6.98
#